data_AF-K0IHD4-F1
#
_entry.id   AF-K0IHD4-F1
#
_cell.length_a   1.000
_cell.length_b   1.000
_cell.length_c   1.000
_cell.angle_alpha   90.00
_cell.angle_beta   90.00
_cell.angle_gamma   90.00
#
_symmetry.space_group_name_H-M   'P 1'
#
loop_
_entity.id
_entity.type
_entity.pdbx_description
1 polymer ?
#
loop_
_entity_poly.entity_id
_entity_poly.type
_entity_poly.pdbx_seq_one_letter_code
_entity_poly.pdbx_strand_id
1 'polypeptide(L)'
;MSSTSQPDNNNNNSQEAAASPPLIITKKDKIAAVADEIISLDKNIGNTLIEVLKRVAASDRSHVYWTCKKYLQDDYGLLIADSGHVGISDRYIPNLMFPGDIIIYTVVDMLCTGDYIQVLQMTDVKDLVVEHVRVTKVSIIDGAVNVEDPLSGSTYNVAKHNVIGKVVKVITAFSQEWENVFYEFKDRKWLLTTLKKNLDLYRNTCYSNQRQIVSEIERRLSKLKEEPR
;
A
#
# COMPACT_ATOMS: atom_id res chain seq x y z
N MET A 1 100.15 16.09 2.39
CA MET A 1 98.95 16.67 1.75
C MET A 1 97.94 15.53 1.61
N SER A 2 96.96 15.53 2.51
CA SER A 2 95.85 14.59 2.52
C SER A 2 94.69 15.22 1.74
N SER A 3 94.06 14.48 0.84
CA SER A 3 92.77 14.88 0.27
C SER A 3 91.81 13.70 0.34
N THR A 4 90.82 13.92 1.19
CA THR A 4 89.70 13.10 1.60
C THR A 4 88.65 12.93 0.49
N SER A 5 87.93 11.82 0.59
CA SER A 5 86.74 11.38 -0.14
C SER A 5 85.51 12.30 0.00
N GLN A 6 84.66 12.33 -1.04
CA GLN A 6 83.20 12.36 -0.92
C GLN A 6 82.52 11.86 -2.23
N PRO A 7 81.40 11.12 -2.16
CA PRO A 7 80.61 10.74 -3.34
C PRO A 7 79.42 11.70 -3.56
N ASP A 8 79.18 12.10 -4.81
CA ASP A 8 78.02 12.91 -5.18
C ASP A 8 76.77 12.04 -5.40
N ASN A 9 75.77 12.35 -4.59
CA ASN A 9 74.40 11.84 -4.63
C ASN A 9 73.69 12.27 -5.92
N ASN A 10 73.38 11.31 -6.80
CA ASN A 10 72.38 11.50 -7.84
C ASN A 10 71.01 11.03 -7.33
N ASN A 11 70.26 11.97 -6.73
CA ASN A 11 68.85 11.83 -6.43
C ASN A 11 68.03 12.01 -7.72
N ASN A 12 67.74 10.90 -8.43
CA ASN A 12 66.65 10.88 -9.40
C ASN A 12 65.33 10.67 -8.64
N ASN A 13 64.67 11.77 -8.30
CA ASN A 13 63.29 11.80 -7.82
C ASN A 13 62.36 11.38 -8.96
N SER A 14 62.05 10.08 -9.03
CA SER A 14 60.83 9.59 -9.65
C SER A 14 59.66 10.01 -8.77
N GLN A 15 59.04 11.15 -9.05
CA GLN A 15 57.69 11.42 -8.53
C GLN A 15 56.74 10.45 -9.24
N GLU A 16 56.57 9.27 -8.66
CA GLU A 16 55.38 8.46 -8.88
C GLU A 16 54.19 9.31 -8.44
N ALA A 17 53.41 9.78 -9.42
CA ALA A 17 52.11 10.36 -9.16
C ALA A 17 51.28 9.30 -8.42
N ALA A 18 51.13 9.47 -7.11
CA ALA A 18 50.26 8.64 -6.30
C ALA A 18 48.87 8.70 -6.94
N ALA A 19 48.47 7.61 -7.58
CA ALA A 19 47.13 7.47 -8.12
C ALA A 19 46.17 7.65 -6.96
N SER A 20 45.37 8.72 -7.00
CA SER A 20 44.31 8.96 -6.03
C SER A 20 43.48 7.67 -5.92
N PRO A 21 43.19 7.19 -4.70
CA PRO A 21 42.40 5.98 -4.54
C PRO A 21 41.06 6.15 -5.29
N PRO A 22 40.57 5.10 -5.98
CA PRO A 22 39.36 5.21 -6.76
C PRO A 22 38.22 5.69 -5.87
N LEU A 23 37.56 6.78 -6.28
CA LEU A 23 36.45 7.38 -5.55
C LEU A 23 35.33 6.33 -5.44
N ILE A 24 35.12 5.79 -4.23
CA ILE A 24 34.05 4.83 -3.99
C ILE A 24 32.74 5.61 -3.93
N ILE A 25 32.06 5.72 -5.07
CA ILE A 25 30.75 6.37 -5.17
C ILE A 25 29.73 5.51 -4.42
N THR A 26 29.21 6.04 -3.31
CA THR A 26 28.23 5.32 -2.51
C THR A 26 26.83 5.42 -3.11
N LYS A 27 25.91 4.55 -2.66
CA LYS A 27 24.49 4.66 -3.03
C LYS A 27 23.89 6.02 -2.67
N LYS A 28 24.33 6.61 -1.54
CA LYS A 28 23.88 7.91 -1.06
C LYS A 28 24.31 9.02 -2.02
N ASP A 29 25.54 8.96 -2.51
CA ASP A 29 26.08 9.96 -3.45
C ASP A 29 25.34 9.92 -4.78
N LYS A 30 24.98 8.71 -5.26
CA LYS A 30 24.15 8.56 -6.47
C LYS A 30 22.76 9.17 -6.29
N ILE A 31 22.12 8.96 -5.13
CA ILE A 31 20.80 9.53 -4.85
C ILE A 31 20.87 11.07 -4.81
N ALA A 32 21.89 11.63 -4.16
CA ALA A 32 22.10 13.08 -4.09
C ALA A 32 22.29 13.68 -5.49
N ALA A 33 23.13 13.06 -6.33
CA ALA A 33 23.36 13.52 -7.69
C ALA A 33 22.07 13.53 -8.54
N VAL A 34 21.23 12.49 -8.42
CA VAL A 34 19.92 12.45 -9.11
C VAL A 34 18.99 13.55 -8.61
N ALA A 35 18.97 13.82 -7.31
CA ALA A 35 18.16 14.90 -6.75
C ALA A 35 18.62 16.27 -7.28
N ASP A 36 19.92 16.53 -7.29
CA ASP A 36 20.51 17.77 -7.79
C ASP A 36 20.21 17.96 -9.29
N GLU A 37 20.30 16.88 -10.08
CA GLU A 37 19.93 16.90 -11.50
C GLU A 37 18.45 17.30 -11.68
N ILE A 38 17.53 16.66 -10.95
CA ILE A 38 16.09 16.99 -11.01
C ILE A 38 15.84 18.46 -10.64
N ILE A 39 16.49 18.96 -9.59
CA ILE A 39 16.39 20.36 -9.14
C ILE A 39 16.90 21.32 -10.22
N SER A 40 17.96 20.94 -10.94
CA SER A 40 18.54 21.78 -11.98
C SER A 40 17.70 21.88 -13.26
N LEU A 41 16.83 20.91 -13.52
CA LEU A 41 16.05 20.80 -14.76
C LEU A 41 14.83 21.73 -14.82
N ASP A 42 14.22 22.08 -13.68
CA ASP A 42 13.03 22.94 -13.64
C ASP A 42 12.94 23.73 -12.33
N LYS A 43 12.52 25.00 -12.42
CA LYS A 43 12.21 25.82 -11.24
C LYS A 43 10.92 25.36 -10.53
N ASN A 44 10.03 24.67 -11.23
CA ASN A 44 8.87 23.98 -10.68
C ASN A 44 9.13 22.48 -10.57
N ILE A 45 9.93 22.11 -9.57
CA ILE A 45 10.37 20.74 -9.27
C ILE A 45 9.17 19.76 -9.20
N GLY A 46 8.01 20.21 -8.73
CA GLY A 46 6.82 19.36 -8.62
C GLY A 46 6.37 18.74 -9.94
N ASN A 47 6.38 19.51 -11.04
CA ASN A 47 6.01 19.01 -12.37
C ASN A 47 7.03 17.98 -12.88
N THR A 48 8.33 18.26 -12.73
CA THR A 48 9.40 17.34 -13.12
C THR A 48 9.30 16.02 -12.36
N LEU A 49 9.06 16.08 -11.05
CA LEU A 49 8.85 14.88 -10.23
C LEU A 49 7.65 14.06 -10.71
N ILE A 50 6.53 14.70 -11.06
CA ILE A 50 5.36 14.00 -11.61
C ILE A 50 5.72 13.24 -12.89
N GLU A 51 6.44 13.86 -13.83
CA GLU A 51 6.84 13.20 -15.08
C GLU A 51 7.85 12.07 -14.86
N VAL A 52 8.79 12.23 -13.92
CA VAL A 52 9.70 11.15 -13.50
C VAL A 52 8.90 9.97 -12.93
N LEU A 53 8.00 10.23 -11.99
CA LEU A 53 7.16 9.19 -11.37
C LEU A 53 6.28 8.48 -12.41
N LYS A 54 5.70 9.20 -13.38
CA LYS A 54 4.93 8.59 -14.49
C LYS A 54 5.79 7.65 -15.34
N ARG A 55 7.03 8.03 -15.66
CA ARG A 55 7.96 7.18 -16.42
C ARG A 55 8.35 5.94 -15.65
N VAL A 56 8.65 6.06 -14.35
CA VAL A 56 8.93 4.89 -13.50
C VAL A 56 7.69 3.99 -13.41
N ALA A 57 6.50 4.59 -13.25
CA ALA A 57 5.25 3.86 -13.14
C ALA A 57 4.87 3.07 -14.40
N ALA A 58 5.40 3.44 -15.57
CA ALA A 58 5.23 2.65 -16.80
C ALA A 58 5.86 1.25 -16.70
N SER A 59 6.89 1.09 -15.87
CA SER A 59 7.57 -0.19 -15.63
C SER A 59 7.28 -0.78 -14.25
N ASP A 60 7.03 0.06 -13.24
CA ASP A 60 6.82 -0.39 -11.86
C ASP A 60 5.82 0.48 -11.09
N ARG A 61 4.56 0.43 -11.53
CA ARG A 61 3.47 1.25 -10.96
C ARG A 61 3.28 1.01 -9.46
N SER A 62 3.35 -0.25 -9.02
CA SER A 62 3.06 -0.63 -7.65
C SER A 62 4.11 -0.07 -6.68
N HIS A 63 5.40 -0.09 -7.04
CA HIS A 63 6.46 0.51 -6.22
C HIS A 63 6.39 2.04 -6.18
N VAL A 64 6.03 2.70 -7.29
CA VAL A 64 5.83 4.17 -7.31
C VAL A 64 4.73 4.56 -6.34
N TYR A 65 3.56 3.92 -6.44
CA TYR A 65 2.45 4.16 -5.52
C TYR A 65 2.87 3.96 -4.05
N TRP A 66 3.57 2.85 -3.78
CA TRP A 66 4.00 2.51 -2.41
C TRP A 66 5.00 3.50 -1.83
N THR A 67 5.95 3.94 -2.65
CA THR A 67 6.97 4.90 -2.25
C THR A 67 6.34 6.25 -1.93
N CYS A 68 5.44 6.75 -2.79
CA CYS A 68 4.73 8.00 -2.53
C CYS A 68 3.90 7.91 -1.25
N LYS A 69 3.18 6.81 -1.04
CA LYS A 69 2.41 6.59 0.18
C LYS A 69 3.31 6.59 1.42
N LYS A 70 4.40 5.81 1.40
CA LYS A 70 5.37 5.75 2.51
C LYS A 70 5.96 7.12 2.83
N TYR A 71 6.38 7.86 1.80
CA TYR A 71 6.91 9.21 1.96
C TYR A 71 5.89 10.15 2.63
N LEU A 72 4.64 10.14 2.18
CA LEU A 72 3.58 10.95 2.79
C LEU A 72 3.29 10.54 4.25
N GLN A 73 3.31 9.24 4.55
CA GLN A 73 3.02 8.73 5.89
C GLN A 73 4.18 8.91 6.87
N ASP A 74 5.40 8.57 6.47
CA ASP A 74 6.57 8.54 7.35
C ASP A 74 7.15 9.95 7.55
N ASP A 75 7.20 10.77 6.49
CA ASP A 75 7.82 12.11 6.55
C ASP A 75 6.82 13.23 6.85
N TYR A 76 5.54 13.08 6.47
CA TYR A 76 4.51 14.12 6.69
C TYR A 76 3.41 13.70 7.66
N GLY A 77 3.39 12.44 8.10
CA GLY A 77 2.30 11.92 8.95
C GLY A 77 0.95 11.85 8.24
N LEU A 78 0.91 12.00 6.91
CA LEU A 78 -0.33 12.02 6.13
C LEU A 78 -0.76 10.60 5.76
N LEU A 79 -1.79 10.09 6.41
CA LEU A 79 -2.48 8.87 5.98
C LEU A 79 -3.49 9.26 4.89
N ILE A 80 -3.61 8.43 3.84
CA ILE A 80 -4.70 8.54 2.84
C ILE A 80 -6.09 8.58 3.51
N ALA A 81 -6.19 8.18 4.78
CA ALA A 81 -7.37 8.20 5.61
C ALA A 81 -7.21 9.07 6.89
N ASP A 82 -6.54 10.22 6.84
CA ASP A 82 -6.40 11.12 8.00
C ASP A 82 -7.74 11.53 8.63
N SER A 83 -8.85 11.45 7.88
CA SER A 83 -10.22 11.64 8.38
C SER A 83 -11.09 10.37 8.34
N GLY A 84 -10.53 9.23 7.93
CA GLY A 84 -11.29 8.04 7.53
C GLY A 84 -11.79 8.11 6.08
N HIS A 85 -12.34 6.98 5.60
CA HIS A 85 -12.91 6.85 4.27
C HIS A 85 -14.12 5.92 4.27
N VAL A 86 -14.88 5.94 3.18
CA VAL A 86 -16.02 5.05 2.94
C VAL A 86 -15.71 4.17 1.74
N GLY A 87 -15.94 2.87 1.88
CA GLY A 87 -15.85 1.90 0.79
C GLY A 87 -17.14 1.13 0.63
N ILE A 88 -17.30 0.49 -0.53
CA ILE A 88 -18.33 -0.53 -0.72
C ILE A 88 -17.61 -1.86 -0.84
N SER A 89 -18.03 -2.84 -0.04
CA SER A 89 -17.44 -4.16 -0.05
C SER A 89 -17.60 -4.81 -1.42
N ASP A 90 -16.49 -5.29 -1.98
CA ASP A 90 -16.45 -6.09 -3.19
C ASP A 90 -16.24 -7.58 -2.90
N ARG A 91 -16.25 -7.98 -1.61
CA ARG A 91 -15.94 -9.34 -1.15
C ARG A 91 -16.69 -9.70 0.12
N TYR A 92 -16.64 -10.98 0.47
CA TYR A 92 -17.12 -11.50 1.74
C TYR A 92 -15.98 -11.62 2.75
N ILE A 93 -16.23 -11.20 3.99
CA ILE A 93 -15.36 -11.47 5.14
C ILE A 93 -16.22 -12.07 6.27
N PRO A 94 -15.85 -13.26 6.79
CA PRO A 94 -16.55 -13.92 7.89
C PRO A 94 -16.88 -13.00 9.05
N ASN A 95 -18.17 -13.00 9.43
CA ASN A 95 -18.73 -12.24 10.55
C ASN A 95 -18.58 -10.72 10.46
N LEU A 96 -18.17 -10.18 9.30
CA LEU A 96 -17.96 -8.76 9.11
C LEU A 96 -18.85 -8.18 8.00
N MET A 97 -18.73 -8.70 6.78
CA MET A 97 -19.35 -8.06 5.60
C MET A 97 -19.55 -9.02 4.43
N PHE A 98 -20.50 -8.66 3.57
CA PHE A 98 -20.80 -9.29 2.28
C PHE A 98 -20.63 -8.27 1.13
N PRO A 99 -20.45 -8.74 -0.12
CA PRO A 99 -20.39 -7.86 -1.28
C PRO A 99 -21.61 -6.92 -1.37
N GLY A 100 -21.35 -5.62 -1.52
CA GLY A 100 -22.36 -4.56 -1.56
C GLY A 100 -22.62 -3.82 -0.24
N ASP A 101 -22.10 -4.30 0.89
CA ASP A 101 -22.17 -3.57 2.16
C ASP A 101 -21.33 -2.29 2.09
N ILE A 102 -21.76 -1.22 2.77
CA ILE A 102 -20.95 0.00 2.92
C ILE A 102 -20.08 -0.18 4.16
N ILE A 103 -18.80 0.19 4.03
CA ILE A 103 -17.80 0.05 5.08
C ILE A 103 -17.30 1.45 5.42
N ILE A 104 -17.38 1.79 6.71
CA ILE A 104 -16.85 3.04 7.24
C ILE A 104 -15.52 2.73 7.91
N TYR A 105 -14.48 3.42 7.46
CA TYR A 105 -13.14 3.33 8.00
C TYR A 105 -12.78 4.61 8.76
N THR A 106 -11.96 4.45 9.80
CA THR A 106 -11.36 5.57 10.53
C THR A 106 -9.83 5.45 10.54
N VAL A 107 -9.20 6.49 11.06
CA VAL A 107 -7.76 6.63 11.26
C VAL A 107 -7.22 5.52 12.18
N VAL A 108 -5.96 5.15 12.01
CA VAL A 108 -5.36 3.93 12.58
C VAL A 108 -4.72 4.17 13.97
N ASP A 109 -5.12 5.21 14.69
CA ASP A 109 -4.38 5.69 15.86
C ASP A 109 -4.56 4.82 17.12
N MET A 110 -5.57 3.95 17.16
CA MET A 110 -5.82 3.04 18.28
C MET A 110 -6.32 1.67 17.80
N LEU A 111 -5.39 0.85 17.32
CA LEU A 111 -5.65 -0.55 17.03
C LEU A 111 -5.64 -1.38 18.30
N CYS A 112 -6.64 -2.25 18.41
CA CYS A 112 -6.83 -3.21 19.47
C CYS A 112 -6.92 -4.62 18.88
N THR A 113 -6.55 -5.63 19.67
CA THR A 113 -6.84 -7.02 19.35
C THR A 113 -8.35 -7.19 19.11
N GLY A 114 -8.70 -7.85 18.01
CA GLY A 114 -10.07 -8.08 17.57
C GLY A 114 -10.57 -7.08 16.54
N ASP A 115 -9.92 -5.93 16.35
CA ASP A 115 -10.28 -4.97 15.31
C ASP A 115 -10.16 -5.59 13.91
N TYR A 116 -11.02 -5.19 13.00
CA TYR A 116 -10.83 -5.42 11.57
C TYR A 116 -10.18 -4.20 10.93
N ILE A 117 -9.12 -4.44 10.16
CA ILE A 117 -8.38 -3.40 9.47
C ILE A 117 -8.30 -3.71 7.99
N GLN A 118 -8.24 -2.65 7.19
CA GLN A 118 -7.91 -2.73 5.78
C GLN A 118 -6.40 -2.54 5.64
N VAL A 119 -5.77 -3.50 4.97
CA VAL A 119 -4.34 -3.49 4.70
C VAL A 119 -4.12 -3.47 3.21
N LEU A 120 -3.02 -2.84 2.82
CA LEU A 120 -2.56 -2.79 1.44
C LEU A 120 -1.22 -3.51 1.40
N GLN A 121 -1.07 -4.47 0.51
CA GLN A 121 0.14 -5.29 0.42
C GLN A 121 0.58 -5.51 -1.01
N MET A 122 1.86 -5.81 -1.17
CA MET A 122 2.42 -6.27 -2.43
C MET A 122 2.44 -7.80 -2.41
N THR A 123 1.88 -8.43 -3.43
CA THR A 123 2.03 -9.88 -3.62
C THR A 123 3.43 -10.22 -4.14
N ASP A 124 3.78 -11.50 -4.10
CA ASP A 124 5.04 -12.02 -4.65
C ASP A 124 5.19 -11.73 -6.16
N VAL A 125 4.07 -11.54 -6.87
CA VAL A 125 4.04 -11.18 -8.29
C VAL A 125 3.98 -9.68 -8.55
N LYS A 126 4.23 -8.85 -7.52
CA LYS A 126 4.24 -7.37 -7.56
C LYS A 126 2.87 -6.73 -7.84
N ASP A 127 1.79 -7.45 -7.59
CA ASP A 127 0.45 -6.89 -7.62
C ASP A 127 0.10 -6.26 -6.28
N LEU A 128 -0.58 -5.11 -6.36
CA LEU A 128 -1.06 -4.41 -5.19
C LEU A 128 -2.43 -4.98 -4.80
N VAL A 129 -2.53 -5.56 -3.60
CA VAL A 129 -3.77 -6.17 -3.09
C VAL A 129 -4.25 -5.44 -1.84
N VAL A 130 -5.56 -5.19 -1.82
CA VAL A 130 -6.28 -4.69 -0.65
C VAL A 130 -6.93 -5.87 0.04
N GLU A 131 -6.70 -6.02 1.33
CA GLU A 131 -7.23 -7.10 2.15
C GLU A 131 -7.87 -6.56 3.43
N HIS A 132 -8.77 -7.36 4.00
CA HIS A 132 -9.37 -7.11 5.29
C HIS A 132 -8.95 -8.21 6.24
N VAL A 133 -8.30 -7.83 7.32
CA VAL A 133 -7.72 -8.77 8.28
C VAL A 133 -8.10 -8.41 9.70
N ARG A 134 -8.07 -9.41 10.58
CA ARG A 134 -8.37 -9.25 11.99
C ARG A 134 -7.07 -9.06 12.76
N VAL A 135 -6.99 -8.02 13.58
CA VAL A 135 -5.85 -7.76 14.46
C VAL A 135 -5.81 -8.81 15.56
N THR A 136 -4.70 -9.52 15.67
CA THR A 136 -4.46 -10.49 16.76
C THR A 136 -3.57 -9.89 17.84
N LYS A 137 -2.62 -9.04 17.46
CA LYS A 137 -1.72 -8.34 18.40
C LYS A 137 -1.15 -7.07 17.79
N VAL A 138 -0.96 -6.04 18.61
CA VAL A 138 -0.27 -4.80 18.22
C VAL A 138 1.08 -4.73 18.94
N SER A 139 2.15 -4.47 18.19
CA SER A 139 3.50 -4.27 18.72
C SER A 139 3.62 -2.88 19.32
N ILE A 140 4.13 -2.81 20.54
CA ILE A 140 4.33 -1.55 21.27
C ILE A 140 5.62 -0.83 20.81
N ILE A 141 6.56 -1.58 20.19
CA ILE A 141 7.90 -1.08 19.86
C ILE A 141 7.90 -0.31 18.54
N ASP A 142 7.32 -0.89 17.50
CA ASP A 142 7.38 -0.39 16.12
C ASP A 142 5.99 -0.14 15.51
N GLY A 143 4.92 -0.37 16.29
CA GLY A 143 3.54 -0.26 15.82
C GLY A 143 3.15 -1.30 14.77
N ALA A 144 3.98 -2.32 14.52
CA ALA A 144 3.62 -3.43 13.63
C ALA A 144 2.45 -4.23 14.20
N VAL A 145 1.65 -4.79 13.31
CA VAL A 145 0.39 -5.45 13.66
C VAL A 145 0.46 -6.92 13.23
N ASN A 146 0.27 -7.84 14.17
CA ASN A 146 0.01 -9.23 13.82
C ASN A 146 -1.48 -9.34 13.49
N VAL A 147 -1.76 -10.01 12.39
CA VAL A 147 -3.10 -10.14 11.85
C VAL A 147 -3.40 -11.59 11.47
N GLU A 148 -4.68 -11.88 11.35
CA GLU A 148 -5.23 -13.13 10.84
C GLU A 148 -6.13 -12.83 9.63
N ASP A 149 -5.93 -13.53 8.53
CA ASP A 149 -6.88 -13.57 7.43
C ASP A 149 -8.14 -14.35 7.89
N PRO A 150 -9.31 -13.72 7.99
CA PRO A 150 -10.52 -14.36 8.49
C PRO A 150 -11.02 -15.51 7.60
N LEU A 151 -10.62 -15.56 6.32
CA LEU A 151 -11.02 -16.61 5.39
C LEU A 151 -10.15 -17.86 5.51
N SER A 152 -8.82 -17.70 5.55
CA SER A 152 -7.88 -18.83 5.60
C SER A 152 -7.44 -19.21 7.02
N GLY A 153 -7.59 -18.30 8.00
CA GLY A 153 -7.01 -18.42 9.33
C GLY A 153 -5.49 -18.21 9.36
N SER A 154 -4.88 -17.81 8.24
CA SER A 154 -3.44 -17.59 8.16
C SER A 154 -3.04 -16.34 8.92
N THR A 155 -1.95 -16.43 9.69
CA THR A 155 -1.44 -15.30 10.48
C THR A 155 -0.15 -14.74 9.90
N TYR A 156 -0.02 -13.42 9.88
CA TYR A 156 1.20 -12.74 9.41
C TYR A 156 1.38 -11.36 10.06
N ASN A 157 2.54 -10.74 9.82
CA ASN A 157 2.87 -9.40 10.32
C ASN A 157 2.66 -8.33 9.25
N VAL A 158 2.11 -7.19 9.67
CA VAL A 158 1.83 -6.03 8.84
C VAL A 158 2.55 -4.83 9.41
N ALA A 159 3.36 -4.17 8.59
CA ALA A 159 3.98 -2.91 8.98
C ALA A 159 2.91 -1.81 9.14
N LYS A 160 3.10 -0.89 10.08
CA LYS A 160 2.13 0.18 10.38
C LYS A 160 1.69 0.96 9.12
N HIS A 161 2.63 1.31 8.25
CA HIS A 161 2.37 2.04 7.00
C HIS A 161 1.54 1.24 5.97
N ASN A 162 1.42 -0.08 6.12
CA ASN A 162 0.58 -0.91 5.25
C ASN A 162 -0.89 -0.86 5.63
N VAL A 163 -1.22 -0.45 6.86
CA VAL A 163 -2.59 -0.30 7.32
C VAL A 163 -3.16 0.99 6.74
N ILE A 164 -4.32 0.90 6.09
CA ILE A 164 -4.97 2.04 5.41
C ILE A 164 -6.29 2.46 6.05
N GLY A 165 -6.88 1.66 6.94
CA GLY A 165 -8.03 2.08 7.72
C GLY A 165 -8.48 1.03 8.71
N LYS A 166 -9.04 1.47 9.84
CA LYS A 166 -9.73 0.60 10.80
C LYS A 166 -11.22 0.58 10.48
N VAL A 167 -11.81 -0.60 10.35
CA VAL A 167 -13.26 -0.74 10.14
C VAL A 167 -13.96 -0.38 11.44
N VAL A 168 -14.82 0.64 11.41
CA VAL A 168 -15.62 1.06 12.58
C VAL A 168 -17.09 0.73 12.44
N LYS A 169 -17.57 0.58 11.20
CA LYS A 169 -18.97 0.24 10.92
C LYS A 169 -19.10 -0.45 9.57
N VAL A 170 -20.00 -1.43 9.52
CA VAL A 170 -20.50 -2.01 8.28
C VAL A 170 -22.00 -1.76 8.23
N ILE A 171 -22.46 -1.16 7.13
CA ILE A 171 -23.88 -0.91 6.87
C ILE A 171 -24.34 -1.93 5.83
N THR A 172 -25.24 -2.81 6.25
CA THR A 172 -25.71 -3.94 5.43
C THR A 172 -26.46 -3.46 4.20
N ALA A 173 -26.15 -4.02 3.04
CA ALA A 173 -26.81 -3.71 1.77
C ALA A 173 -28.34 -3.83 1.86
N PHE A 174 -29.05 -2.83 1.33
CA PHE A 174 -30.52 -2.75 1.33
C PHE A 174 -31.16 -2.71 2.73
N SER A 175 -30.41 -2.25 3.74
CA SER A 175 -31.00 -1.77 4.99
C SER A 175 -31.47 -0.33 4.81
N GLN A 176 -32.35 0.14 5.71
CA GLN A 176 -32.83 1.53 5.67
C GLN A 176 -31.67 2.55 5.74
N GLU A 177 -30.66 2.27 6.56
CA GLU A 177 -29.47 3.11 6.65
C GLU A 177 -28.67 3.07 5.33
N TRP A 178 -28.53 1.89 4.73
CA TRP A 178 -27.85 1.77 3.44
C TRP A 178 -28.56 2.55 2.34
N GLU A 179 -29.89 2.51 2.28
CA GLU A 179 -30.65 3.28 1.31
C GLU A 179 -30.41 4.78 1.49
N ASN A 180 -30.41 5.27 2.73
CA ASN A 180 -30.17 6.68 3.02
C ASN A 180 -28.75 7.13 2.61
N VAL A 181 -27.74 6.27 2.77
CA VAL A 181 -26.35 6.58 2.42
C VAL A 181 -26.06 6.34 0.93
N PHE A 182 -26.55 5.24 0.36
CA PHE A 182 -26.28 4.82 -1.02
C PHE A 182 -27.11 5.58 -2.05
N TYR A 183 -28.25 6.19 -1.66
CA TYR A 183 -29.08 6.99 -2.56
C TYR A 183 -28.29 8.09 -3.29
N GLU A 184 -27.22 8.60 -2.66
CA GLU A 184 -26.33 9.59 -3.26
C GLU A 184 -25.37 8.99 -4.30
N PHE A 185 -24.98 7.71 -4.17
CA PHE A 185 -23.95 7.08 -5.02
C PHE A 185 -24.46 6.62 -6.39
N LYS A 186 -25.76 6.32 -6.53
CA LYS A 186 -26.49 5.97 -7.78
C LYS A 186 -25.85 4.98 -8.78
N ASP A 187 -24.71 4.35 -8.50
CA ASP A 187 -24.10 3.38 -9.43
C ASP A 187 -24.62 1.95 -9.20
N ARG A 188 -25.92 1.78 -9.42
CA ARG A 188 -26.59 0.47 -9.39
C ARG A 188 -26.03 -0.51 -10.40
N LYS A 189 -25.50 0.00 -11.53
CA LYS A 189 -24.89 -0.83 -12.58
C LYS A 189 -23.58 -1.44 -12.10
N TRP A 190 -22.74 -0.67 -11.43
CA TRP A 190 -21.54 -1.16 -10.78
C TRP A 190 -21.91 -2.21 -9.72
N LEU A 191 -22.85 -1.92 -8.83
CA LEU A 191 -23.25 -2.86 -7.77
C LEU A 191 -23.77 -4.18 -8.35
N LEU A 192 -24.64 -4.12 -9.36
CA LEU A 192 -25.12 -5.30 -10.07
C LEU A 192 -23.97 -6.11 -10.69
N THR A 193 -22.99 -5.44 -11.30
CA THR A 193 -21.83 -6.07 -11.92
C THR A 193 -20.94 -6.73 -10.87
N THR A 194 -20.68 -6.05 -9.76
CA THR A 194 -19.88 -6.55 -8.64
C THR A 194 -20.53 -7.76 -7.99
N LEU A 195 -21.83 -7.74 -7.74
CA LEU A 195 -22.57 -8.87 -7.17
C LEU A 195 -22.56 -10.09 -8.09
N LYS A 196 -22.74 -9.91 -9.40
CA LYS A 196 -22.66 -11.02 -10.38
C LYS A 196 -21.27 -11.64 -10.42
N LYS A 197 -20.22 -10.82 -10.51
CA LYS A 197 -18.83 -11.30 -10.48
C LYS A 197 -18.52 -12.09 -9.21
N ASN A 198 -18.98 -11.61 -8.06
CA ASN A 198 -18.80 -12.30 -6.79
C ASN A 198 -19.63 -13.59 -6.71
N LEU A 199 -20.85 -13.60 -7.25
CA LEU A 199 -21.66 -14.83 -7.30
C LEU A 199 -20.92 -15.93 -8.08
N ASP A 200 -20.39 -15.60 -9.25
CA ASP A 200 -19.64 -16.53 -10.09
C ASP A 200 -18.33 -16.99 -9.41
N LEU A 201 -17.64 -16.07 -8.73
CA LEU A 201 -16.46 -16.39 -7.92
C LEU A 201 -16.81 -17.40 -6.81
N TYR A 202 -17.77 -17.06 -5.93
CA TYR A 202 -18.07 -17.85 -4.74
C TYR A 202 -18.73 -19.20 -5.05
N ARG A 203 -19.47 -19.32 -6.15
CA ARG A 203 -20.00 -20.62 -6.62
C ARG A 203 -18.92 -21.66 -6.90
N ASN A 204 -17.69 -21.23 -7.14
CA ASN A 204 -16.56 -22.11 -7.45
C ASN A 204 -15.55 -22.24 -6.29
N THR A 205 -15.86 -21.66 -5.12
CA THR A 205 -15.00 -21.79 -3.93
C THR A 205 -15.28 -23.06 -3.14
N CYS A 206 -14.30 -23.52 -2.36
CA CYS A 206 -14.46 -24.62 -1.41
C CYS A 206 -14.67 -24.13 0.04
N TYR A 207 -15.17 -22.92 0.23
CA TYR A 207 -15.37 -22.35 1.55
C TYR A 207 -16.50 -23.07 2.30
N SER A 208 -16.32 -23.30 3.60
CA SER A 208 -17.29 -24.02 4.45
C SER A 208 -18.66 -23.32 4.50
N ASN A 209 -18.68 -22.00 4.36
CA ASN A 209 -19.85 -21.12 4.33
C ASN A 209 -20.31 -20.74 2.91
N GLN A 210 -19.81 -21.41 1.86
CA GLN A 210 -20.13 -21.10 0.47
C GLN A 210 -21.63 -20.92 0.20
N ARG A 211 -22.46 -21.85 0.70
CA ARG A 211 -23.93 -21.80 0.49
C ARG A 211 -24.53 -20.51 1.05
N GLN A 212 -24.12 -20.11 2.24
CA GLN A 212 -24.59 -18.87 2.87
C GLN A 212 -24.19 -17.65 2.05
N ILE A 213 -22.94 -17.61 1.56
CA ILE A 213 -22.43 -16.52 0.73
C ILE A 213 -23.23 -16.41 -0.57
N VAL A 214 -23.39 -17.52 -1.29
CA VAL A 214 -24.13 -17.58 -2.55
C VAL A 214 -25.58 -17.15 -2.35
N SER A 215 -26.28 -17.70 -1.36
CA SER A 215 -27.69 -17.35 -1.09
C SER A 215 -27.87 -15.88 -0.74
N GLU A 216 -26.96 -15.28 0.04
CA GLU A 216 -27.05 -13.86 0.38
C GLU A 216 -26.80 -12.96 -0.85
N ILE A 217 -25.85 -13.31 -1.72
CA ILE A 217 -25.62 -12.56 -2.97
C ILE A 217 -26.81 -12.69 -3.92
N GLU A 218 -27.41 -13.88 -4.04
CA GLU A 218 -28.63 -14.09 -4.84
C GLU A 218 -29.80 -13.26 -4.32
N ARG A 219 -30.01 -13.21 -3.00
CA ARG A 219 -31.03 -12.38 -2.35
C ARG A 219 -30.83 -10.90 -2.69
N ARG A 220 -29.60 -10.39 -2.63
CA ARG A 220 -29.23 -9.02 -2.97
C ARG A 220 -29.47 -8.70 -4.46
N LEU A 221 -29.13 -9.64 -5.34
CA LEU A 221 -29.38 -9.51 -6.78
C LEU A 221 -30.87 -9.45 -7.12
N SER A 222 -31.73 -10.18 -6.40
CA SER A 222 -33.18 -10.12 -6.58
C SER A 222 -33.74 -8.74 -6.19
N LYS A 223 -33.32 -8.19 -5.04
CA LYS A 223 -33.73 -6.84 -4.62
C LYS A 223 -33.41 -5.76 -5.66
N LEU A 224 -32.24 -5.83 -6.30
CA LEU A 224 -31.87 -4.89 -7.36
C LEU A 224 -32.74 -4.96 -8.62
N LYS A 225 -33.41 -6.09 -8.87
CA LYS A 225 -34.32 -6.27 -10.01
C LYS A 225 -35.73 -5.77 -9.70
N GLU A 226 -36.12 -5.74 -8.43
CA GLU A 226 -37.46 -5.36 -7.97
C GLU A 226 -37.64 -3.84 -7.87
N GLU A 227 -36.57 -3.09 -7.70
CA GLU A 227 -36.64 -1.63 -7.60
C GLU A 227 -36.67 -0.96 -8.99
N PRO A 228 -37.65 -0.07 -9.27
CA PRO A 228 -37.74 0.62 -10.55
C PRO A 228 -36.54 1.54 -10.79
N ARG A 229 -36.13 1.67 -12.06
CA ARG A 229 -35.02 2.51 -12.52
C ARG A 229 -35.27 3.99 -12.29
#